data_AF-Q6DW18-F1
#
_entry.id   AF-Q6DW18-F1
#
_cell.length_a   1.000
_cell.length_b   1.000
_cell.length_c   1.000
_cell.angle_alpha   90.00
_cell.angle_beta   90.00
_cell.angle_gamma   90.00
#
_symmetry.space_group_name_H-M   'P 1'
#
loop_
_entity.id
_entity.type
_entity.pdbx_description
1 polymer ?
#
loop_
_entity_poly.entity_id
_entity_poly.type
_entity_poly.pdbx_seq_one_letter_code
_entity_poly.pdbx_strand_id
1 'polypeptide(L)'
;TRGVWANNLVYNLHLLTGKISQPGCGPFSLTGQPSACGTAREVGTFAHRLPADMVVTNEKHRDICEKKWNIPSGTIPAKIGLHAVAQDRALKDGKLNVYWTMCTNNMQAGPNINEERMPGWRDPRNFIIVSDPYPTVSALAADLILPTAMWVEKEGAYGNAERRTQFWRQQVQAPGEAKSDLWQLVQFSRRFKTEEVWPEDLLAKKPELRGKTLYEVLYATPEVSKFPVSELAEDQLNDESRELGFYLQKGLFEEYAWFGRGHGHDLAPFDDYHKAR
;
A
#
# COMPACT_ATOMS: atom_id res chain seq x y z
N THR A 1 -6.65 -12.41 -19.33
CA THR A 1 -5.86 -13.60 -19.71
C THR A 1 -6.71 -14.85 -19.48
N ARG A 2 -6.34 -16.01 -20.04
CA ARG A 2 -7.05 -17.29 -19.78
C ARG A 2 -7.03 -17.70 -18.29
N GLY A 3 -6.14 -17.14 -17.48
CA GLY A 3 -6.11 -17.37 -16.03
C GLY A 3 -7.38 -16.95 -15.31
N VAL A 4 -7.99 -15.82 -15.67
CA VAL A 4 -9.28 -15.38 -15.10
C VAL A 4 -10.39 -16.39 -15.44
N TRP A 5 -10.40 -16.89 -16.68
CA TRP A 5 -11.37 -17.90 -17.09
C TRP A 5 -11.16 -19.23 -16.37
N ALA A 6 -9.91 -19.67 -16.19
CA ALA A 6 -9.61 -20.89 -15.44
C ALA A 6 -10.12 -20.81 -13.99
N ASN A 7 -10.03 -19.64 -13.34
CA ASN A 7 -10.63 -19.41 -12.02
C ASN A 7 -12.16 -19.62 -12.09
N ASN A 8 -12.85 -18.95 -13.01
CA ASN A 8 -14.31 -19.12 -13.15
C ASN A 8 -14.70 -20.59 -13.42
N LEU A 9 -13.94 -21.30 -14.27
CA LEU A 9 -14.21 -22.69 -14.60
C LEU A 9 -14.07 -23.63 -13.39
N VAL A 10 -13.09 -23.42 -12.51
CA VAL A 10 -13.00 -24.23 -11.27
C VAL A 10 -14.12 -23.90 -10.30
N TYR A 11 -14.55 -22.63 -10.21
CA TYR A 11 -15.75 -22.27 -9.45
C TYR A 11 -17.01 -22.94 -10.00
N ASN A 12 -17.18 -23.02 -11.32
CA ASN A 12 -18.35 -23.65 -11.95
C ASN A 12 -18.55 -25.10 -11.45
N LEU A 13 -17.48 -25.89 -11.31
CA LEU A 13 -17.57 -27.26 -10.79
C LEU A 13 -18.15 -27.31 -9.37
N HIS A 14 -17.72 -26.38 -8.50
CA HIS A 14 -18.15 -26.31 -7.12
C HIS A 14 -19.58 -25.76 -7.01
N LEU A 15 -19.94 -24.78 -7.82
CA LEU A 15 -21.28 -24.20 -7.87
C LEU A 15 -22.31 -25.19 -8.42
N LEU A 16 -21.99 -25.94 -9.49
CA LEU A 16 -22.87 -26.96 -10.07
C LEU A 16 -23.15 -28.13 -9.12
N THR A 17 -22.23 -28.41 -8.19
CA THR A 17 -22.36 -29.52 -7.25
C THR A 17 -22.75 -29.08 -5.84
N GLY A 18 -22.94 -27.77 -5.60
CA GLY A 18 -23.20 -27.21 -4.27
C GLY A 18 -22.07 -27.39 -3.26
N LYS A 19 -20.87 -27.78 -3.69
CA LYS A 19 -19.72 -28.08 -2.82
C LYS A 19 -18.92 -26.81 -2.52
N ILE A 20 -19.50 -25.86 -1.80
CA ILE A 20 -18.88 -24.57 -1.49
C ILE A 20 -19.27 -24.10 -0.08
N SER A 21 -18.36 -23.36 0.57
CA SER A 21 -18.59 -22.70 1.86
C SER A 21 -18.98 -23.62 3.02
N GLN A 22 -18.51 -24.88 3.00
CA GLN A 22 -18.66 -25.82 4.10
C GLN A 22 -17.29 -26.43 4.44
N PRO A 23 -17.04 -26.88 5.69
CA PRO A 23 -15.78 -27.55 6.05
C PRO A 23 -15.46 -28.71 5.10
N GLY A 24 -14.28 -28.68 4.48
CA GLY A 24 -13.84 -29.67 3.49
C GLY A 24 -14.42 -29.50 2.08
N CYS A 25 -15.30 -28.53 1.85
CA CYS A 25 -15.99 -28.29 0.58
C CYS A 25 -15.82 -26.84 0.11
N GLY A 26 -14.86 -26.61 -0.79
CA GLY A 26 -14.78 -25.34 -1.49
C GLY A 26 -13.56 -25.20 -2.40
N PRO A 27 -13.67 -24.39 -3.46
CA PRO A 27 -12.53 -24.01 -4.28
C PRO A 27 -11.67 -23.02 -3.49
N PHE A 28 -10.41 -23.39 -3.22
CA PHE A 28 -9.49 -22.58 -2.42
C PHE A 28 -8.35 -22.02 -3.29
N SER A 29 -8.35 -20.72 -3.54
CA SER A 29 -7.26 -20.02 -4.23
C SER A 29 -6.10 -19.79 -3.29
N LEU A 30 -5.03 -20.57 -3.43
CA LEU A 30 -3.79 -20.35 -2.69
C LEU A 30 -3.15 -19.02 -3.11
N THR A 31 -2.80 -18.20 -2.11
CA THR A 31 -2.10 -16.92 -2.32
C THR A 31 -0.64 -17.08 -1.93
N GLY A 32 0.29 -16.62 -2.78
CA GLY A 32 1.73 -16.88 -2.60
C GLY A 32 2.43 -15.97 -1.60
N GLN A 33 2.37 -14.65 -1.79
CA GLN A 33 3.05 -13.68 -0.91
C GLN A 33 2.40 -13.63 0.48
N PRO A 34 3.17 -13.31 1.55
CA PRO A 34 2.67 -13.34 2.92
C PRO A 34 1.50 -12.39 3.17
N SER A 35 1.39 -11.30 2.39
CA SER A 35 0.31 -10.32 2.49
C SER A 35 -0.18 -9.82 1.14
N ALA A 36 -0.19 -10.69 0.12
CA ALA A 36 -0.92 -10.36 -1.11
C ALA A 36 -2.43 -10.21 -0.84
N CYS A 37 -2.98 -10.94 0.14
CA CYS A 37 -4.33 -10.68 0.64
C CYS A 37 -4.38 -9.38 1.46
N GLY A 38 -3.78 -9.39 2.66
CA GLY A 38 -3.95 -8.33 3.66
C GLY A 38 -3.46 -6.93 3.24
N THR A 39 -2.45 -6.85 2.37
CA THR A 39 -1.92 -5.57 1.90
C THR A 39 -2.41 -5.29 0.49
N ALA A 40 -1.96 -6.05 -0.50
CA ALA A 40 -2.21 -5.65 -1.89
C ALA A 40 -3.71 -5.65 -2.25
N ARG A 41 -4.43 -6.72 -1.92
CA ARG A 41 -5.84 -6.90 -2.31
C ARG A 41 -6.81 -6.17 -1.38
N GLU A 42 -6.60 -6.27 -0.07
CA GLU A 42 -7.54 -5.71 0.92
C GLU A 42 -7.38 -4.20 1.08
N VAL A 43 -6.14 -3.66 1.08
CA VAL A 43 -5.90 -2.20 1.01
C VAL A 43 -6.14 -1.65 -0.40
N GLY A 44 -5.94 -2.48 -1.43
CA GLY A 44 -6.21 -2.10 -2.82
C GLY A 44 -5.06 -1.34 -3.47
N THR A 45 -3.81 -1.75 -3.26
CA THR A 45 -2.61 -1.13 -3.85
C THR A 45 -2.43 -1.52 -5.33
N PHE A 46 -3.48 -1.37 -6.12
CA PHE A 46 -3.51 -1.62 -7.56
C PHE A 46 -3.99 -0.37 -8.30
N ALA A 47 -3.56 -0.22 -9.55
CA ALA A 47 -3.88 0.94 -10.39
C ALA A 47 -5.38 1.19 -10.65
N HIS A 48 -6.26 0.24 -10.33
CA HIS A 48 -7.72 0.33 -10.54
C HIS A 48 -8.52 0.30 -9.22
N ARG A 49 -7.85 0.24 -8.06
CA ARG A 49 -8.48 -0.13 -6.79
C ARG A 49 -8.52 1.02 -5.79
N LEU A 50 -9.45 0.85 -4.87
CA LEU A 50 -9.57 1.50 -3.57
C LEU A 50 -9.70 0.37 -2.51
N PRO A 51 -9.64 0.69 -1.20
CA PRO A 51 -9.77 -0.31 -0.12
C PRO A 51 -11.06 -1.13 -0.20
N ALA A 52 -11.06 -2.34 0.38
CA ALA A 52 -12.26 -3.18 0.54
C ALA A 52 -13.05 -3.39 -0.77
N ASP A 53 -12.41 -3.98 -1.78
CA ASP A 53 -12.95 -4.30 -3.10
C ASP A 53 -13.48 -3.12 -3.94
N MET A 54 -13.34 -1.90 -3.44
CA MET A 54 -13.69 -0.69 -4.19
C MET A 54 -12.76 -0.46 -5.38
N VAL A 55 -13.24 0.35 -6.33
CA VAL A 55 -12.59 0.63 -7.61
C VAL A 55 -12.66 2.11 -7.95
N VAL A 56 -11.61 2.64 -8.55
CA VAL A 56 -11.49 4.07 -8.88
C VAL A 56 -12.50 4.53 -9.93
N THR A 57 -13.03 3.62 -10.75
CA THR A 57 -13.98 3.95 -11.81
C THR A 57 -15.41 4.18 -11.30
N ASN A 58 -15.72 3.76 -10.07
CA ASN A 58 -17.04 3.97 -9.47
C ASN A 58 -17.04 5.26 -8.64
N GLU A 59 -17.89 6.22 -9.01
CA GLU A 59 -18.00 7.51 -8.34
C GLU A 59 -18.33 7.38 -6.85
N LYS A 60 -19.31 6.54 -6.49
CA LYS A 60 -19.67 6.31 -5.08
C LYS A 60 -18.50 5.78 -4.25
N HIS A 61 -17.66 4.95 -4.84
CA HIS A 61 -16.47 4.42 -4.17
C HIS A 61 -15.45 5.53 -3.90
N ARG A 62 -15.23 6.42 -4.87
CA ARG A 62 -14.37 7.58 -4.69
C ARG A 62 -14.94 8.51 -3.62
N ASP A 63 -16.24 8.81 -3.65
CA ASP A 63 -16.90 9.68 -2.67
C ASP A 63 -16.75 9.16 -1.24
N ILE A 64 -16.89 7.85 -1.03
CA ILE A 64 -16.67 7.19 0.28
C ILE A 64 -15.23 7.45 0.76
N CYS A 65 -14.25 7.21 -0.11
CA CYS A 65 -12.83 7.38 0.21
C CYS A 65 -12.46 8.85 0.45
N GLU A 66 -12.92 9.77 -0.41
CA GLU A 66 -12.66 11.20 -0.30
C GLU A 66 -13.25 11.79 0.98
N LYS A 67 -14.47 11.35 1.34
CA LYS A 67 -15.09 11.71 2.62
C LYS A 67 -14.30 11.17 3.80
N LYS A 68 -13.90 9.89 3.77
CA LYS A 68 -13.16 9.26 4.89
C LYS A 68 -11.78 9.91 5.09
N TRP A 69 -11.04 10.13 4.02
CA TRP A 69 -9.73 10.77 4.05
C TRP A 69 -9.80 12.30 4.20
N ASN A 70 -11.01 12.86 4.30
CA ASN A 70 -11.23 14.29 4.42
C ASN A 70 -10.52 15.12 3.33
N ILE A 71 -10.52 14.63 2.08
CA ILE A 71 -9.97 15.35 0.91
C ILE A 71 -11.10 15.93 0.04
N PRO A 72 -10.82 16.90 -0.85
CA PRO A 72 -11.82 17.47 -1.75
C PRO A 72 -12.46 16.42 -2.66
N SER A 73 -13.75 16.61 -3.01
CA SER A 73 -14.39 15.73 -3.99
C SER A 73 -13.74 15.88 -5.38
N GLY A 74 -13.42 14.75 -6.01
CA GLY A 74 -12.71 14.67 -7.30
C GLY A 74 -11.19 14.62 -7.19
N THR A 75 -10.64 14.48 -5.98
CA THR A 75 -9.19 14.29 -5.76
C THR A 75 -8.72 12.92 -6.26
N ILE A 76 -9.52 11.88 -6.09
CA ILE A 76 -9.18 10.53 -6.55
C ILE A 76 -9.41 10.44 -8.07
N PRO A 77 -8.39 10.09 -8.87
CA PRO A 77 -8.55 9.98 -10.32
C PRO A 77 -9.57 8.89 -10.69
N ALA A 78 -10.53 9.23 -11.55
CA ALA A 78 -11.55 8.28 -12.01
C ALA A 78 -11.03 7.26 -13.05
N LYS A 79 -9.82 7.49 -13.58
CA LYS A 79 -9.20 6.66 -14.63
C LYS A 79 -8.25 5.64 -14.00
N ILE A 80 -8.26 4.43 -14.54
CA ILE A 80 -7.32 3.37 -14.16
C ILE A 80 -5.90 3.81 -14.55
N GLY A 81 -4.98 3.74 -13.59
CA GLY A 81 -3.56 4.04 -13.81
C GLY A 81 -2.81 2.91 -14.54
N LEU A 82 -1.48 2.99 -14.54
CA LEU A 82 -0.63 1.99 -15.16
C LEU A 82 -0.49 0.75 -14.27
N HIS A 83 -0.97 -0.42 -14.72
CA HIS A 83 -0.70 -1.71 -14.09
C HIS A 83 0.74 -2.16 -14.32
N ALA A 84 1.25 -3.16 -13.57
CA ALA A 84 2.66 -3.58 -13.58
C ALA A 84 3.30 -3.67 -14.99
N VAL A 85 2.73 -4.47 -15.91
CA VAL A 85 3.26 -4.58 -17.29
C VAL A 85 3.17 -3.26 -18.08
N ALA A 86 2.14 -2.43 -17.84
CA ALA A 86 2.02 -1.12 -18.50
C ALA A 86 3.01 -0.09 -17.95
N GLN A 87 3.46 -0.22 -16.69
CA GLN A 87 4.51 0.62 -16.13
C GLN A 87 5.83 0.42 -16.87
N ASP A 88 6.23 -0.82 -17.16
CA ASP A 88 7.46 -1.10 -17.91
C ASP A 88 7.42 -0.49 -19.32
N ARG A 89 6.29 -0.64 -20.00
CA ARG A 89 6.07 -0.03 -21.32
C ARG A 89 6.08 1.49 -21.25
N ALA A 90 5.45 2.08 -20.24
CA ALA A 90 5.42 3.52 -20.06
C ALA A 90 6.80 4.10 -19.71
N LEU A 91 7.61 3.39 -18.94
CA LEU A 91 9.01 3.74 -18.68
C LEU A 91 9.81 3.74 -19.99
N LYS A 92 9.72 2.65 -20.77
CA LYS A 92 10.36 2.56 -22.10
C LYS A 92 9.90 3.66 -23.05
N ASP A 93 8.62 4.00 -23.04
CA ASP A 93 8.05 5.06 -23.89
C ASP A 93 8.40 6.48 -23.38
N GLY A 94 8.93 6.64 -22.16
CA GLY A 94 9.16 7.94 -21.50
C GLY A 94 7.87 8.68 -21.12
N LYS A 95 6.83 7.91 -20.77
CA LYS A 95 5.53 8.40 -20.26
C LYS A 95 5.42 8.28 -18.73
N LEU A 96 6.32 7.54 -18.09
CA LEU A 96 6.48 7.42 -16.65
C LEU A 96 7.94 7.72 -16.35
N ASN A 97 8.24 8.86 -15.73
CA ASN A 97 9.60 9.39 -15.67
C ASN A 97 10.17 9.45 -14.24
N VAL A 98 9.33 9.27 -13.22
CA VAL A 98 9.78 9.11 -11.82
C VAL A 98 9.10 7.85 -11.30
N TYR A 99 9.90 6.86 -10.91
CA TYR A 99 9.40 5.56 -10.50
C TYR A 99 10.05 5.11 -9.21
N TRP A 100 9.24 4.88 -8.18
CA TRP A 100 9.69 4.36 -6.90
C TRP A 100 9.10 2.98 -6.65
N THR A 101 9.97 2.00 -6.45
CA THR A 101 9.60 0.61 -6.16
C THR A 101 10.12 0.19 -4.79
N MET A 102 9.29 -0.55 -4.04
CA MET A 102 9.53 -0.94 -2.66
C MET A 102 9.16 -2.41 -2.46
N CYS A 103 9.93 -3.14 -1.64
CA CYS A 103 9.65 -4.52 -1.24
C CYS A 103 9.42 -5.48 -2.44
N THR A 104 10.14 -5.27 -3.54
CA THR A 104 10.10 -6.14 -4.73
C THR A 104 11.39 -6.05 -5.53
N ASN A 105 11.84 -7.19 -6.05
CA ASN A 105 12.93 -7.26 -7.02
C ASN A 105 12.35 -7.35 -8.44
N ASN A 106 11.58 -6.33 -8.84
CA ASN A 106 10.82 -6.39 -10.07
C ASN A 106 11.73 -6.59 -11.30
N MET A 107 12.91 -5.96 -11.39
CA MET A 107 13.82 -6.20 -12.52
C MET A 107 14.07 -7.68 -12.79
N GLN A 108 14.17 -8.52 -11.75
CA GLN A 108 14.28 -9.98 -11.90
C GLN A 108 12.95 -10.69 -12.10
N ALA A 109 11.89 -10.22 -11.45
CA ALA A 109 10.66 -11.00 -11.26
C ALA A 109 9.67 -10.94 -12.43
N GLY A 110 9.66 -9.86 -13.21
CA GLY A 110 8.66 -9.72 -14.28
C GLY A 110 9.18 -10.08 -15.66
N PRO A 111 8.23 -10.21 -16.61
CA PRO A 111 8.50 -10.80 -17.90
C PRO A 111 9.23 -9.82 -18.81
N ASN A 112 9.80 -10.36 -19.89
CA ASN A 112 10.26 -9.59 -21.03
C ASN A 112 11.26 -8.47 -20.69
N ILE A 113 12.20 -8.80 -19.78
CA ILE A 113 13.17 -7.85 -19.21
C ILE A 113 13.94 -7.10 -20.30
N ASN A 114 14.43 -7.82 -21.31
CA ASN A 114 15.31 -7.27 -22.34
C ASN A 114 14.62 -6.30 -23.29
N GLU A 115 13.31 -6.46 -23.52
CA GLU A 115 12.58 -5.66 -24.51
C GLU A 115 11.82 -4.50 -23.87
N GLU A 116 11.28 -4.67 -22.66
CA GLU A 116 10.41 -3.66 -22.03
C GLU A 116 11.08 -3.04 -20.80
N ARG A 117 11.37 -3.86 -19.79
CA ARG A 117 11.72 -3.37 -18.45
C ARG A 117 13.10 -2.73 -18.37
N MET A 118 14.15 -3.44 -18.76
CA MET A 118 15.52 -2.95 -18.66
C MET A 118 15.74 -1.69 -19.52
N PRO A 119 15.28 -1.63 -20.79
CA PRO A 119 15.35 -0.40 -21.57
C PRO A 119 14.63 0.77 -20.90
N GLY A 120 13.46 0.55 -20.29
CA GLY A 120 12.73 1.59 -19.58
C GLY A 120 13.42 2.08 -18.31
N TRP A 121 13.94 1.17 -17.47
CA TRP A 121 14.61 1.56 -16.23
C TRP A 121 15.94 2.26 -16.47
N ARG A 122 16.62 1.97 -17.58
CA ARG A 122 17.91 2.58 -17.94
C ARG A 122 17.78 3.73 -18.94
N ASP A 123 16.56 4.15 -19.26
CA ASP A 123 16.32 5.29 -20.12
C ASP A 123 16.71 6.58 -19.38
N PRO A 124 17.57 7.45 -19.94
CA PRO A 124 18.04 8.66 -19.27
C PRO A 124 16.95 9.70 -18.99
N ARG A 125 15.75 9.53 -19.55
CA ARG A 125 14.57 10.38 -19.25
C ARG A 125 13.94 10.04 -17.90
N ASN A 126 14.25 8.87 -17.35
CA ASN A 126 13.59 8.34 -16.16
C ASN A 126 14.52 8.44 -14.94
N PHE A 127 13.91 8.57 -13.76
CA PHE A 127 14.58 8.52 -12.47
C PHE A 127 13.98 7.39 -11.63
N ILE A 128 14.79 6.36 -11.38
CA ILE A 128 14.37 5.12 -10.72
C ILE A 128 14.88 5.10 -9.29
N ILE A 129 13.94 4.94 -8.34
CA ILE A 129 14.20 4.80 -6.91
C ILE A 129 13.85 3.36 -6.49
N VAL A 130 14.78 2.68 -5.82
CA VAL A 130 14.58 1.34 -5.25
C VAL A 130 14.81 1.37 -3.75
N SER A 131 13.81 0.95 -2.99
CA SER A 131 13.91 0.70 -1.55
C SER A 131 14.09 -0.81 -1.31
N ASP A 132 15.26 -1.21 -0.82
CA ASP A 132 15.63 -2.63 -0.67
C ASP A 132 16.56 -2.83 0.54
N PRO A 133 16.37 -3.90 1.36
CA PRO A 133 17.31 -4.28 2.40
C PRO A 133 18.62 -4.89 1.87
N TYR A 134 18.66 -5.34 0.61
CA TYR A 134 19.84 -5.97 0.02
C TYR A 134 20.16 -5.45 -1.38
N PRO A 135 21.41 -5.62 -1.87
CA PRO A 135 21.71 -5.46 -3.28
C PRO A 135 20.89 -6.45 -4.12
N THR A 136 20.11 -5.93 -5.06
CA THR A 136 19.32 -6.70 -6.03
C THR A 136 19.57 -6.22 -7.45
N VAL A 137 19.17 -6.98 -8.46
CA VAL A 137 19.27 -6.51 -9.86
C VAL A 137 18.36 -5.31 -10.12
N SER A 138 17.25 -5.16 -9.37
CA SER A 138 16.48 -3.91 -9.36
C SER A 138 17.33 -2.74 -8.85
N ALA A 139 17.97 -2.90 -7.68
CA ALA A 139 18.81 -1.85 -7.11
C ALA A 139 19.99 -1.49 -8.04
N LEU A 140 20.64 -2.49 -8.66
CA LEU A 140 21.73 -2.26 -9.62
C LEU A 140 21.29 -1.50 -10.89
N ALA A 141 20.00 -1.55 -11.24
CA ALA A 141 19.45 -0.83 -12.39
C ALA A 141 18.87 0.55 -12.02
N ALA A 142 18.82 0.91 -10.73
CA ALA A 142 18.23 2.13 -10.23
C ALA A 142 19.21 3.32 -10.27
N ASP A 143 18.66 4.53 -10.14
CA ASP A 143 19.44 5.77 -10.03
C ASP A 143 19.60 6.22 -8.56
N LEU A 144 18.66 5.82 -7.69
CA LEU A 144 18.72 6.03 -6.25
C LEU A 144 18.33 4.74 -5.51
N ILE A 145 19.16 4.31 -4.57
CA ILE A 145 18.92 3.15 -3.71
C ILE A 145 18.74 3.64 -2.28
N LEU A 146 17.62 3.27 -1.65
CA LEU A 146 17.31 3.61 -0.26
C LEU A 146 17.45 2.36 0.62
N PRO A 147 18.29 2.38 1.68
CA PRO A 147 18.41 1.25 2.59
C PRO A 147 17.14 1.10 3.42
N THR A 148 16.57 -0.11 3.42
CA THR A 148 15.24 -0.35 4.00
C THR A 148 15.27 -1.31 5.19
N ALA A 149 14.62 -0.92 6.29
CA ALA A 149 14.37 -1.80 7.43
C ALA A 149 13.36 -2.90 7.06
N MET A 150 13.66 -4.16 7.40
CA MET A 150 12.91 -5.34 6.97
C MET A 150 12.29 -6.13 8.13
N TRP A 151 11.16 -6.78 7.84
CA TRP A 151 10.48 -7.72 8.74
C TRP A 151 10.34 -7.20 10.19
N VAL A 152 11.01 -7.83 11.17
CA VAL A 152 10.91 -7.47 12.60
C VAL A 152 11.76 -6.27 13.00
N GLU A 153 12.52 -5.66 12.07
CA GLU A 153 13.15 -4.34 12.28
C GLU A 153 12.13 -3.20 12.29
N LYS A 154 10.85 -3.50 12.03
CA LYS A 154 9.72 -2.58 12.09
C LYS A 154 8.48 -3.27 12.62
N GLU A 155 7.53 -2.51 13.13
CA GLU A 155 6.20 -3.01 13.44
C GLU A 155 5.43 -3.30 12.15
N GLY A 156 4.66 -4.39 12.11
CA GLY A 156 3.93 -4.72 10.89
C GLY A 156 2.80 -5.72 11.08
N ALA A 157 2.03 -5.86 9.99
CA ALA A 157 0.89 -6.76 9.90
C ALA A 157 0.84 -7.42 8.52
N TYR A 158 0.53 -8.71 8.49
CA TYR A 158 0.31 -9.48 7.26
C TYR A 158 -1.02 -10.24 7.29
N GLY A 159 -1.73 -10.25 6.16
CA GLY A 159 -2.96 -11.03 5.96
C GLY A 159 -2.73 -12.19 5.00
N ASN A 160 -2.88 -13.42 5.48
CA ASN A 160 -2.53 -14.64 4.74
C ASN A 160 -3.65 -15.15 3.80
N ALA A 161 -3.44 -16.32 3.18
CA ALA A 161 -4.36 -16.92 2.22
C ALA A 161 -5.74 -17.30 2.79
N GLU A 162 -5.86 -17.51 4.10
CA GLU A 162 -7.14 -17.81 4.77
C GLU A 162 -7.79 -16.57 5.40
N ARG A 163 -7.33 -15.36 5.03
CA ARG A 163 -7.81 -14.06 5.56
C ARG A 163 -7.44 -13.81 7.02
N ARG A 164 -6.41 -14.48 7.53
CA ARG A 164 -5.91 -14.25 8.89
C ARG A 164 -4.90 -13.11 8.87
N THR A 165 -5.24 -12.03 9.57
CA THR A 165 -4.32 -10.93 9.86
C THR A 165 -3.49 -11.25 11.09
N GLN A 166 -2.17 -11.06 11.00
CA GLN A 166 -1.20 -11.34 12.06
C GLN A 166 -0.27 -10.13 12.23
N PHE A 167 -0.10 -9.69 13.46
CA PHE A 167 0.75 -8.55 13.81
C PHE A 167 2.06 -8.99 14.47
N TRP A 168 3.08 -8.16 14.31
CA TRP A 168 4.30 -8.23 15.08
C TRP A 168 4.76 -6.82 15.47
N ARG A 169 5.34 -6.70 16.67
CA ARG A 169 6.03 -5.48 17.10
C ARG A 169 7.42 -5.42 16.48
N GLN A 170 7.99 -4.22 16.34
CA GLN A 170 9.42 -4.08 16.12
C GLN A 170 10.19 -4.80 17.24
N GLN A 171 11.15 -5.65 16.88
CA GLN A 171 11.94 -6.46 17.81
C GLN A 171 13.40 -6.00 17.89
N VAL A 172 13.92 -5.42 16.82
CA VAL A 172 15.32 -5.01 16.70
C VAL A 172 15.42 -3.69 15.96
N GLN A 173 16.54 -2.99 16.14
CA GLN A 173 16.89 -1.81 15.34
C GLN A 173 17.48 -2.24 14.00
N ALA A 174 17.14 -1.52 12.95
CA ALA A 174 17.71 -1.75 11.62
C ALA A 174 19.20 -1.34 11.59
N PRO A 175 20.04 -1.96 10.75
CA PRO A 175 21.45 -1.62 10.67
C PRO A 175 21.69 -0.25 10.03
N GLY A 176 22.65 0.50 10.58
CA GLY A 176 23.10 1.78 10.02
C GLY A 176 21.98 2.82 9.95
N GLU A 177 21.73 3.32 8.75
CA GLU A 177 20.70 4.33 8.47
C GLU A 177 19.45 3.75 7.77
N ALA A 178 19.30 2.42 7.78
CA ALA A 178 18.14 1.78 7.18
C ALA A 178 16.83 2.23 7.86
N LYS A 179 15.83 2.59 7.05
CA LYS A 179 14.51 3.05 7.52
C LYS A 179 13.39 2.26 6.86
N SER A 180 12.27 2.07 7.54
CA SER A 180 11.15 1.32 6.96
C SER A 180 10.57 2.01 5.73
N ASP A 181 9.93 1.24 4.83
CA ASP A 181 9.21 1.82 3.69
C ASP A 181 8.09 2.78 4.15
N LEU A 182 7.46 2.49 5.29
CA LEU A 182 6.45 3.36 5.91
C LEU A 182 7.06 4.71 6.29
N TRP A 183 8.20 4.70 6.98
CA TRP A 183 8.93 5.92 7.32
C TRP A 183 9.28 6.72 6.06
N GLN A 184 9.80 6.05 5.03
CA GLN A 184 10.20 6.70 3.78
C GLN A 184 9.01 7.40 3.10
N LEU A 185 7.85 6.74 3.00
CA LEU A 185 6.62 7.32 2.45
C LEU A 185 6.15 8.55 3.25
N VAL A 186 6.11 8.43 4.58
CA VAL A 186 5.69 9.52 5.47
C VAL A 186 6.63 10.72 5.35
N GLN A 187 7.95 10.51 5.38
CA GLN A 187 8.92 11.61 5.26
C GLN A 187 8.91 12.26 3.88
N PHE A 188 8.76 11.46 2.82
CA PHE A 188 8.70 12.01 1.46
C PHE A 188 7.47 12.90 1.26
N SER A 189 6.34 12.55 1.88
CA SER A 189 5.11 13.37 1.81
C SER A 189 5.25 14.77 2.42
N ARG A 190 6.23 15.01 3.30
CA ARG A 190 6.53 16.34 3.85
C ARG A 190 7.13 17.31 2.82
N ARG A 191 7.58 16.79 1.67
CA ARG A 191 8.26 17.57 0.62
C ARG A 191 7.31 18.21 -0.38
N PHE A 192 6.00 17.94 -0.27
CA PHE A 192 4.99 18.43 -1.20
C PHE A 192 3.92 19.17 -0.44
N LYS A 193 3.72 20.44 -0.79
CA LYS A 193 2.53 21.21 -0.41
C LYS A 193 1.37 20.88 -1.34
N THR A 194 0.16 21.06 -0.86
CA THR A 194 -1.06 20.80 -1.64
C THR A 194 -1.11 21.62 -2.92
N GLU A 195 -0.61 22.86 -2.93
CA GLU A 195 -0.52 23.71 -4.14
C GLU A 195 0.39 23.15 -5.24
N GLU A 196 1.35 22.31 -4.89
CA GLU A 196 2.30 21.74 -5.86
C GLU A 196 1.72 20.53 -6.59
N VAL A 197 0.70 19.89 -6.01
CA VAL A 197 0.21 18.57 -6.45
C VAL A 197 -1.29 18.54 -6.73
N TRP A 198 -2.07 19.51 -6.23
CA TRP A 198 -3.50 19.62 -6.48
C TRP A 198 -3.82 20.86 -7.32
N PRO A 199 -4.70 20.74 -8.33
CA PRO A 199 -5.15 21.88 -9.10
C PRO A 199 -6.04 22.81 -8.26
N GLU A 200 -6.11 24.06 -8.70
CA GLU A 200 -6.81 25.15 -7.99
C GLU A 200 -8.30 24.86 -7.75
N ASP A 201 -8.97 24.15 -8.66
CA ASP A 201 -10.38 23.77 -8.53
C ASP A 201 -10.63 22.76 -7.39
N LEU A 202 -9.64 21.92 -7.05
CA LEU A 202 -9.72 21.07 -5.86
C LEU A 202 -9.47 21.88 -4.59
N LEU A 203 -8.46 22.75 -4.59
CA LEU A 203 -8.11 23.57 -3.42
C LEU A 203 -9.22 24.57 -3.07
N ALA A 204 -9.94 25.09 -4.07
CA ALA A 204 -11.11 25.95 -3.84
C ALA A 204 -12.25 25.24 -3.09
N LYS A 205 -12.37 23.91 -3.20
CA LYS A 205 -13.40 23.11 -2.49
C LYS A 205 -13.05 22.87 -1.02
N LYS A 206 -11.75 22.92 -0.65
CA LYS A 206 -11.26 22.86 0.74
C LYS A 206 -10.11 23.84 0.98
N PRO A 207 -10.40 25.16 1.07
CA PRO A 207 -9.38 26.19 1.23
C PRO A 207 -8.50 26.02 2.48
N GLU A 208 -9.01 25.35 3.51
CA GLU A 208 -8.28 25.02 4.74
C GLU A 208 -7.11 24.04 4.55
N LEU A 209 -7.01 23.40 3.38
CA LEU A 209 -5.89 22.53 3.03
C LEU A 209 -4.74 23.27 2.31
N ARG A 210 -4.90 24.56 2.03
CA ARG A 210 -3.84 25.39 1.44
C ARG A 210 -2.65 25.56 2.39
N GLY A 211 -1.45 25.53 1.83
CA GLY A 211 -0.17 25.68 2.51
C GLY A 211 0.26 24.45 3.29
N LYS A 212 -0.62 23.46 3.47
CA LYS A 212 -0.33 22.20 4.15
C LYS A 212 0.50 21.29 3.26
N THR A 213 1.34 20.51 3.90
CA THR A 213 2.05 19.40 3.27
C THR A 213 1.14 18.18 3.08
N LEU A 214 1.46 17.28 2.15
CA LEU A 214 0.78 16.00 2.02
C LEU A 214 0.89 15.17 3.32
N TYR A 215 1.97 15.35 4.09
CA TYR A 215 2.08 14.75 5.42
C TYR A 215 0.94 15.17 6.36
N GLU A 216 0.64 16.46 6.42
CA GLU A 216 -0.46 16.99 7.26
C GLU A 216 -1.84 16.55 6.77
N VAL A 217 -1.99 16.36 5.47
CA VAL A 217 -3.25 15.94 4.85
C VAL A 217 -3.49 14.43 4.99
N LEU A 218 -2.45 13.60 4.91
CA LEU A 218 -2.57 12.15 4.79
C LEU A 218 -2.21 11.39 6.08
N TYR A 219 -1.30 11.92 6.92
CA TYR A 219 -0.72 11.16 8.04
C TYR A 219 -0.90 11.85 9.40
N ALA A 220 -0.77 13.18 9.48
CA ALA A 220 -1.01 13.93 10.71
C ALA A 220 -2.47 14.44 10.81
N THR A 221 -3.42 13.64 10.33
CA THR A 221 -4.85 13.93 10.47
C THR A 221 -5.31 13.64 11.91
N PRO A 222 -6.37 14.30 12.41
CA PRO A 222 -6.94 13.96 13.71
C PRO A 222 -7.37 12.49 13.85
N GLU A 223 -7.69 11.80 12.75
CA GLU A 223 -8.06 10.39 12.76
C GLU A 223 -6.86 9.46 12.97
N VAL A 224 -5.75 9.74 12.30
CA VAL A 224 -4.53 8.93 12.40
C VAL A 224 -3.72 9.28 13.64
N SER A 225 -3.61 10.56 14.00
CA SER A 225 -2.77 11.03 15.11
C SER A 225 -3.42 10.98 16.49
N LYS A 226 -4.68 10.51 16.60
CA LYS A 226 -5.41 10.47 17.90
C LYS A 226 -4.83 9.51 18.92
N PHE A 227 -4.07 8.51 18.49
CA PHE A 227 -3.45 7.52 19.38
C PHE A 227 -2.10 8.06 19.87
N PRO A 228 -1.95 8.44 21.15
CA PRO A 228 -0.73 9.04 21.62
C PRO A 228 0.39 8.00 21.69
N VAL A 229 1.64 8.48 21.52
CA VAL A 229 2.84 7.62 21.63
C VAL A 229 2.99 7.00 23.02
N SER A 230 2.30 7.51 24.04
CA SER A 230 2.26 6.95 25.40
C SER A 230 1.50 5.63 25.50
N GLU A 231 0.75 5.22 24.47
CA GLU A 231 0.19 3.87 24.40
C GLU A 231 1.28 2.79 24.17
N LEU A 232 2.45 3.19 23.68
CA LEU A 232 3.62 2.32 23.56
C LEU A 232 4.37 2.32 24.89
N ALA A 233 4.62 1.13 25.47
CA ALA A 233 5.50 0.98 26.63
C ALA A 233 6.86 1.64 26.35
N GLU A 234 7.46 2.28 27.36
CA GLU A 234 8.67 3.12 27.19
C GLU A 234 9.82 2.38 26.50
N ASP A 235 9.99 1.09 26.81
CA ASP A 235 11.00 0.19 26.26
C ASP A 235 10.58 -0.48 24.93
N GLN A 236 9.33 -0.31 24.49
CA GLN A 236 8.86 -0.83 23.21
C GLN A 236 9.42 0.01 22.05
N LEU A 237 10.18 -0.66 21.18
CA LEU A 237 10.65 -0.12 19.91
C LEU A 237 9.47 0.17 18.97
N ASN A 238 9.46 1.36 18.39
CA ASN A 238 8.61 1.77 17.28
C ASN A 238 9.18 3.08 16.71
N ASP A 239 10.14 2.97 15.79
CA ASP A 239 10.94 4.11 15.35
C ASP A 239 10.09 5.22 14.74
N GLU A 240 9.09 4.87 13.91
CA GLU A 240 8.23 5.85 13.25
C GLU A 240 7.36 6.61 14.25
N SER A 241 6.70 5.91 15.17
CA SER A 241 5.81 6.55 16.14
C SER A 241 6.57 7.42 17.13
N ARG A 242 7.77 6.99 17.54
CA ARG A 242 8.63 7.79 18.43
C ARG A 242 9.11 9.07 17.75
N GLU A 243 9.44 9.02 16.46
CA GLU A 243 9.83 10.22 15.71
C GLU A 243 8.65 11.18 15.47
N LEU A 244 7.45 10.65 15.20
CA LEU A 244 6.28 11.46 14.88
C LEU A 244 5.52 12.00 16.10
N GLY A 245 5.70 11.37 17.27
CA GLY A 245 5.03 11.76 18.52
C GLY A 245 3.61 11.19 18.69
N PHE A 246 3.18 10.29 17.81
CA PHE A 246 1.89 9.58 17.90
C PHE A 246 2.04 8.16 17.34
N TYR A 247 1.13 7.25 17.73
CA TYR A 247 1.17 5.85 17.32
C TYR A 247 0.68 5.67 15.88
N LEU A 248 1.59 5.84 14.92
CA LEU A 248 1.30 5.91 13.49
C LEU A 248 0.63 4.63 12.98
N GLN A 249 1.18 3.45 13.29
CA GLN A 249 0.68 2.17 12.76
C GLN A 249 -0.76 1.89 13.22
N LYS A 250 -1.06 2.18 14.50
CA LYS A 250 -2.41 2.07 15.05
C LYS A 250 -3.38 3.04 14.37
N GLY A 251 -2.97 4.30 14.20
CA GLY A 251 -3.72 5.31 13.47
C GLY A 251 -4.10 4.89 12.06
N LEU A 252 -3.10 4.48 11.27
CA LEU A 252 -3.29 4.04 9.89
C LEU A 252 -4.17 2.79 9.81
N PHE A 253 -3.95 1.81 10.69
CA PHE A 253 -4.73 0.59 10.67
C PHE A 253 -6.20 0.84 11.01
N GLU A 254 -6.49 1.65 12.02
CA GLU A 254 -7.86 1.96 12.43
C GLU A 254 -8.59 2.85 11.41
N GLU A 255 -7.88 3.77 10.75
CA GLU A 255 -8.44 4.52 9.62
C GLU A 255 -8.76 3.60 8.44
N TYR A 256 -7.86 2.68 8.11
CA TYR A 256 -8.03 1.68 7.06
C TYR A 256 -9.16 0.70 7.35
N ALA A 257 -9.20 0.11 8.55
CA ALA A 257 -10.18 -0.89 8.95
C ALA A 257 -11.62 -0.36 8.87
N TRP A 258 -11.82 0.96 8.99
CA TRP A 258 -13.11 1.61 8.80
C TRP A 258 -13.75 1.28 7.44
N PHE A 259 -12.96 1.13 6.38
CA PHE A 259 -13.51 0.81 5.05
C PHE A 259 -14.18 -0.56 4.98
N GLY A 260 -13.73 -1.52 5.80
CA GLY A 260 -14.23 -2.89 5.78
C GLY A 260 -15.27 -3.22 6.86
N ARG A 261 -15.22 -2.51 7.99
CA ARG A 261 -16.11 -2.74 9.14
C ARG A 261 -17.57 -2.41 8.80
N GLY A 262 -18.46 -3.37 8.99
CA GLY A 262 -19.87 -3.29 8.59
C GLY A 262 -20.12 -3.54 7.10
N HIS A 263 -19.08 -3.87 6.33
CA HIS A 263 -19.12 -4.00 4.87
C HIS A 263 -18.57 -5.36 4.37
N GLY A 264 -18.49 -6.37 5.25
CA GLY A 264 -18.09 -7.73 4.87
C GLY A 264 -16.57 -7.96 4.81
N HIS A 265 -15.77 -6.97 5.22
CA HIS A 265 -14.32 -7.04 5.38
C HIS A 265 -13.93 -6.64 6.81
N ASP A 266 -14.58 -7.25 7.79
CA ASP A 266 -14.54 -6.86 9.20
C ASP A 266 -13.21 -7.21 9.88
N LEU A 267 -12.25 -6.29 9.82
CA LEU A 267 -11.01 -6.39 10.61
C LEU A 267 -11.28 -6.07 12.08
N ALA A 268 -10.74 -6.92 12.96
CA ALA A 268 -10.77 -6.70 14.40
C ALA A 268 -10.09 -5.37 14.79
N PRO A 269 -10.35 -4.83 16.00
CA PRO A 269 -9.57 -3.74 16.56
C PRO A 269 -8.06 -4.04 16.58
N PHE A 270 -7.24 -3.03 16.31
CA PHE A 270 -5.78 -3.12 16.31
C PHE A 270 -5.24 -3.80 17.57
N ASP A 271 -5.73 -3.40 18.74
CA ASP A 271 -5.24 -3.91 20.02
C ASP A 271 -5.52 -5.40 20.22
N ASP A 272 -6.58 -5.92 19.60
CA ASP A 272 -6.94 -7.34 19.73
C ASP A 272 -5.97 -8.25 18.98
N TYR A 273 -5.40 -7.78 17.86
CA TYR A 273 -4.34 -8.50 17.17
C TYR A 273 -3.05 -8.58 17.99
N HIS A 274 -2.72 -7.54 18.75
CA HIS A 274 -1.54 -7.56 19.62
C HIS A 274 -1.74 -8.38 20.90
N LYS A 275 -2.98 -8.55 21.37
CA LYS A 275 -3.33 -9.43 22.50
C LYS A 275 -3.34 -10.91 22.11
N ALA A 276 -3.74 -11.23 20.88
CA ALA A 276 -3.84 -12.60 20.38
C ALA A 276 -2.50 -13.22 19.95
N ARG A 277 -1.38 -12.55 20.26
CA ARG A 277 -0.02 -12.94 19.85
C ARG A 277 0.60 -13.95 20.81
#